data_AF-A0A321LY69-F1
#
_entry.id   AF-A0A321LY69-F1
#
_cell.length_a   1.000
_cell.length_b   1.000
_cell.length_c   1.000
_cell.angle_alpha   90.00
_cell.angle_beta   90.00
_cell.angle_gamma   90.00
#
_symmetry.space_group_name_H-M   'P 1'
#
loop_
_entity.id
_entity.type
_entity.pdbx_description
1 polymer ?
#
loop_
_entity_poly.entity_id
_entity_poly.type
_entity_poly.pdbx_seq_one_letter_code
_entity_poly.pdbx_strand_id
1 'polypeptide(L)'
;MKSTKSLFARPLAFFLVVLLFAQQNWATCGGGGGGGVGGMGGGGMSMDQTYPVPWKLIKPEDPPLKEGLAVYWFPSSFEETQKSSLRFSHTLSNYANQCVTMAVADARSTIGQKLANGEKLPVAVLATPDGNLVGKAQNNNGMLKVDQVEKLVETEMKKRKETVEQQLKAAKEKAKSGDNQNAISSYREVVTQKCMFPDKAKDAVKELKKLGVTDVADVPDGINMDPKVMAQVDSAMKKGLQAENDSRYLEAERFYAQAHRIDPVDPTPLRYLGELYRHHIGDWDKARTTFNQILSMNADPISRAVALHGLGKITIHEGDFKKGLHLMEDSVKEYPLALAYRNLAVYWNSEGDLAKADFYTNKALEIEPHDSFNLIFAAAFKAGNGHGDEALKIAKENESLLPASYNLAAIYAQLGQKEKAVALLKRHFFEYERYKSVRAKEMMEARVDIVFASLRNDKAFMALTDGADGRLPIPMNQHPANGGGR
;
A
#
# COMPACT_ATOMS: atom_id res chain seq x y z
N MET A 1 -39.09 -35.34 42.16
CA MET A 1 -37.81 -35.54 42.89
C MET A 1 -37.22 -36.86 42.40
N LYS A 2 -35.99 -37.02 41.90
CA LYS A 2 -34.78 -36.20 41.83
C LYS A 2 -34.17 -36.34 40.43
N SER A 3 -33.74 -35.23 39.85
CA SER A 3 -32.97 -35.18 38.59
C SER A 3 -31.61 -35.83 38.79
N THR A 4 -31.35 -36.91 38.08
CA THR A 4 -30.03 -37.51 37.91
C THR A 4 -29.21 -36.59 37.00
N LYS A 5 -28.40 -35.72 37.60
CA LYS A 5 -27.41 -34.93 36.87
C LYS A 5 -26.40 -35.88 36.23
N SER A 6 -26.35 -35.87 34.90
CA SER A 6 -25.33 -36.56 34.10
C SER A 6 -23.93 -36.16 34.60
N LEU A 7 -23.23 -37.12 35.22
CA LEU A 7 -21.84 -37.01 35.67
C LEU A 7 -20.84 -36.92 34.50
N PHE A 8 -21.30 -37.10 33.26
CA PHE A 8 -20.45 -37.07 32.05
C PHE A 8 -20.52 -35.75 31.27
N ALA A 9 -21.51 -34.88 31.52
CA ALA A 9 -21.63 -33.62 30.78
C ALA A 9 -20.56 -32.58 31.17
N ARG A 10 -20.11 -32.58 32.44
CA ARG A 10 -19.10 -31.63 32.94
C ARG A 10 -17.68 -31.89 32.46
N PRO A 11 -17.13 -33.12 32.48
CA PRO A 11 -15.78 -33.36 31.97
C PRO A 11 -15.72 -33.20 30.45
N LEU A 12 -16.78 -33.54 29.71
CA LEU A 12 -16.85 -33.35 28.25
C LEU A 12 -16.90 -31.86 27.87
N ALA A 13 -17.66 -31.05 28.61
CA ALA A 13 -17.67 -29.59 28.42
C ALA A 13 -16.31 -28.97 28.79
N PHE A 14 -15.63 -29.46 29.83
CA PHE A 14 -14.28 -28.99 30.18
C PHE A 14 -13.25 -29.40 29.11
N PHE A 15 -13.36 -30.59 28.53
CA PHE A 15 -12.50 -31.04 27.43
C PHE A 15 -12.74 -30.25 26.14
N LEU A 16 -13.99 -29.93 25.81
CA LEU A 16 -14.35 -29.08 24.67
C LEU A 16 -13.90 -27.63 24.87
N VAL A 17 -14.01 -27.09 26.09
CA VAL A 17 -13.49 -25.78 26.44
C VAL A 17 -11.96 -25.78 26.35
N VAL A 18 -11.27 -26.80 26.87
CA VAL A 18 -9.80 -26.93 26.73
C VAL A 18 -9.38 -27.09 25.27
N LEU A 19 -10.14 -27.80 24.43
CA LEU A 19 -9.88 -27.89 22.98
C LEU A 19 -10.13 -26.55 22.26
N LEU A 20 -11.16 -25.80 22.63
CA LEU A 20 -11.47 -24.48 22.06
C LEU A 20 -10.50 -23.38 22.54
N PHE A 21 -9.97 -23.47 23.76
CA PHE A 21 -8.92 -22.57 24.26
C PHE A 21 -7.52 -23.00 23.80
N ALA A 22 -7.26 -24.30 23.60
CA ALA A 22 -5.99 -24.78 23.06
C ALA A 22 -5.79 -24.31 21.62
N GLN A 23 -6.85 -24.11 20.82
CA GLN A 23 -6.72 -23.60 19.45
C GLN A 23 -6.35 -22.10 19.35
N GLN A 24 -6.42 -21.32 20.44
CA GLN A 24 -6.06 -19.91 20.41
C GLN A 24 -4.56 -19.63 20.61
N ASN A 25 -3.75 -20.65 20.90
CA ASN A 25 -2.30 -20.53 21.07
C ASN A 25 -1.47 -20.94 19.85
N TRP A 26 -2.09 -21.13 18.68
CA TRP A 26 -1.43 -21.66 17.48
C TRP A 26 -1.01 -20.59 16.47
N ALA A 27 -1.01 -19.31 16.83
CA ALA A 27 -0.35 -18.31 16.00
C ALA A 27 1.17 -18.49 16.12
N THR A 28 1.75 -19.31 15.24
CA THR A 28 3.20 -19.52 15.16
C THR A 28 3.83 -18.35 14.43
N CYS A 29 4.06 -17.27 15.19
CA CYS A 29 5.09 -16.23 14.99
C CYS A 29 5.51 -16.02 13.51
N GLY A 30 4.72 -15.27 12.76
CA GLY A 30 5.14 -14.74 11.46
C GLY A 30 6.11 -13.58 11.66
N GLY A 31 7.41 -13.87 11.68
CA GLY A 31 8.44 -12.85 11.51
C GLY A 31 8.19 -12.16 10.18
N GLY A 32 7.99 -10.83 10.22
CA GLY A 32 7.82 -10.04 9.00
C GLY A 32 8.95 -10.35 8.03
N GLY A 33 8.66 -10.56 6.75
CA GLY A 33 9.69 -10.88 5.75
C GLY A 33 10.76 -9.80 5.76
N GLY A 34 11.93 -10.12 6.33
CA GLY A 34 13.06 -9.22 6.58
C GLY A 34 13.86 -8.86 5.33
N GLY A 35 13.21 -8.88 4.18
CA GLY A 35 13.80 -8.48 2.93
C GLY A 35 12.77 -7.67 2.16
N GLY A 36 12.98 -6.37 2.11
CA GLY A 36 12.31 -5.46 1.19
C GLY A 36 13.20 -4.24 0.99
N VAL A 37 13.17 -3.66 -0.19
CA VAL A 37 13.57 -2.27 -0.36
C VAL A 37 12.46 -1.44 0.29
N GLY A 38 12.71 -0.84 1.46
CA GLY A 38 11.87 0.26 1.93
C GLY A 38 11.96 1.37 0.89
N GLY A 39 10.81 1.89 0.53
CA GLY A 39 10.65 2.70 -0.68
C GLY A 39 9.78 1.94 -1.68
N MET A 40 8.77 2.62 -2.21
CA MET A 40 7.73 2.04 -3.08
C MET A 40 8.21 1.73 -4.49
N GLY A 41 9.39 1.14 -4.63
CA GLY A 41 9.90 0.56 -5.85
C GLY A 41 10.36 -0.86 -5.61
N GLY A 42 9.45 -1.84 -5.71
CA GLY A 42 9.85 -3.15 -6.22
C GLY A 42 10.64 -2.93 -7.51
N GLY A 43 11.75 -3.64 -7.65
CA GLY A 43 12.80 -3.40 -8.63
C GLY A 43 12.30 -3.03 -10.02
N GLY A 44 12.90 -1.95 -10.54
CA GLY A 44 12.68 -1.47 -11.90
C GLY A 44 12.05 -0.08 -12.00
N MET A 45 11.76 0.62 -10.90
CA MET A 45 11.30 2.01 -10.97
C MET A 45 12.45 2.96 -11.32
N SER A 46 12.19 3.88 -12.26
CA SER A 46 13.08 4.99 -12.60
C SER A 46 13.45 5.77 -11.34
N MET A 47 14.73 6.15 -11.20
CA MET A 47 15.29 6.85 -10.03
C MET A 47 14.61 8.20 -9.69
N ASP A 48 13.72 8.70 -10.56
CA ASP A 48 13.18 10.07 -10.51
C ASP A 48 11.66 10.17 -10.27
N GLN A 49 10.95 9.06 -10.04
CA GLN A 49 9.47 9.05 -10.01
C GLN A 49 8.91 8.84 -8.59
N THR A 50 8.17 9.85 -8.08
CA THR A 50 7.68 9.87 -6.68
C THR A 50 6.15 9.82 -6.54
N TYR A 51 5.42 10.02 -7.64
CA TYR A 51 3.96 10.10 -7.69
C TYR A 51 3.36 9.01 -8.57
N PRO A 52 3.33 7.75 -8.11
CA PRO A 52 2.56 6.70 -8.78
C PRO A 52 1.08 7.05 -8.74
N VAL A 53 0.43 7.01 -9.90
CA VAL A 53 -1.01 7.24 -10.00
C VAL A 53 -1.75 5.99 -9.50
N PRO A 54 -2.75 6.13 -8.60
CA PRO A 54 -3.44 5.00 -7.98
C PRO A 54 -4.46 4.34 -8.91
N TRP A 55 -3.98 3.83 -10.05
CA TRP A 55 -4.78 3.08 -11.02
C TRP A 55 -5.30 1.79 -10.37
N LYS A 56 -6.62 1.74 -10.15
CA LYS A 56 -7.32 0.55 -9.65
C LYS A 56 -7.86 -0.25 -10.83
N LEU A 57 -7.50 -1.53 -10.91
CA LEU A 57 -8.11 -2.45 -11.85
C LEU A 57 -9.58 -2.68 -11.46
N ILE A 58 -10.51 -2.36 -12.36
CA ILE A 58 -11.94 -2.54 -12.16
C ILE A 58 -12.33 -3.96 -12.55
N LYS A 59 -12.92 -4.68 -11.59
CA LYS A 59 -13.46 -6.02 -11.76
C LYS A 59 -14.99 -5.99 -11.82
N PRO A 60 -15.63 -6.98 -12.47
CA PRO A 60 -17.10 -7.07 -12.52
C PRO A 60 -17.78 -7.06 -11.14
N GLU A 61 -17.12 -7.61 -10.12
CA GLU A 61 -17.59 -7.66 -8.73
C GLU A 61 -17.36 -6.37 -7.92
N ASP A 62 -16.61 -5.40 -8.45
CA ASP A 62 -16.39 -4.14 -7.75
C ASP A 62 -17.70 -3.34 -7.63
N PRO A 63 -17.94 -2.68 -6.49
CA PRO A 63 -19.10 -1.81 -6.34
C PRO A 63 -19.03 -0.64 -7.34
N PRO A 64 -20.18 -0.18 -7.87
CA PRO A 64 -20.20 0.97 -8.77
C PRO A 64 -19.70 2.22 -8.04
N LEU A 65 -19.07 3.11 -8.80
CA LEU A 65 -18.68 4.42 -8.30
C LEU A 65 -19.93 5.20 -7.91
N LYS A 66 -19.92 5.78 -6.71
CA LYS A 66 -21.08 6.47 -6.15
C LYS A 66 -21.03 7.98 -6.33
N GLU A 67 -19.83 8.56 -6.41
CA GLU A 67 -19.61 10.00 -6.44
C GLU A 67 -18.35 10.37 -7.22
N GLY A 68 -18.19 11.66 -7.50
CA GLY A 68 -16.99 12.22 -8.14
C GLY A 68 -16.92 12.01 -9.64
N LEU A 69 -15.70 11.82 -10.14
CA LEU A 69 -15.38 11.51 -11.54
C LEU A 69 -14.57 10.22 -11.61
N ALA A 70 -14.53 9.61 -12.79
CA ALA A 70 -13.68 8.46 -13.06
C ALA A 70 -12.90 8.66 -14.35
N VAL A 71 -11.57 8.49 -14.27
CA VAL A 71 -10.73 8.34 -15.45
C VAL A 71 -10.54 6.85 -15.67
N TYR A 72 -11.11 6.32 -16.75
CA TYR A 72 -10.91 4.95 -17.19
C TYR A 72 -9.81 4.90 -18.23
N TRP A 73 -8.68 4.27 -17.89
CA TRP A 73 -7.64 3.88 -18.83
C TRP A 73 -7.95 2.48 -19.37
N PHE A 74 -8.12 2.40 -20.69
CA PHE A 74 -8.26 1.16 -21.44
C PHE A 74 -6.93 0.89 -22.15
N PRO A 75 -6.05 0.06 -21.56
CA PRO A 75 -4.75 -0.23 -22.15
C PRO A 75 -4.88 -1.16 -23.37
N SER A 76 -3.91 -1.12 -24.27
CA SER A 76 -3.85 -2.06 -25.40
C SER A 76 -3.33 -3.45 -25.00
N SER A 77 -2.53 -3.53 -23.93
CA SER A 77 -2.00 -4.77 -23.38
C SER A 77 -1.50 -4.55 -21.94
N PHE A 78 -1.21 -5.64 -21.21
CA PHE A 78 -0.53 -5.55 -19.92
C PHE A 78 0.86 -4.90 -20.07
N GLU A 79 1.60 -5.20 -21.13
CA GLU A 79 2.91 -4.60 -21.38
C GLU A 79 2.82 -3.08 -21.56
N GLU A 80 1.77 -2.59 -22.22
CA GLU A 80 1.50 -1.14 -22.32
C GLU A 80 1.31 -0.54 -20.93
N THR A 81 0.56 -1.20 -20.04
CA THR A 81 0.38 -0.68 -18.67
C THR A 81 1.68 -0.53 -17.90
N GLN A 82 2.65 -1.41 -18.14
CA GLN A 82 3.95 -1.38 -17.46
C GLN A 82 4.89 -0.31 -18.02
N LYS A 83 4.79 0.01 -19.31
CA LYS A 83 5.67 0.99 -19.98
C LYS A 83 5.05 2.39 -20.09
N SER A 84 3.77 2.53 -19.78
CA SER A 84 3.04 3.77 -19.99
C SER A 84 3.51 4.91 -19.08
N SER A 85 3.58 6.12 -19.65
CA SER A 85 3.80 7.34 -18.87
C SER A 85 2.67 7.61 -17.86
N LEU A 86 1.48 7.04 -18.07
CA LEU A 86 0.32 7.21 -17.19
C LEU A 86 0.56 6.67 -15.78
N ARG A 87 1.55 5.79 -15.58
CA ARG A 87 1.87 5.22 -14.27
C ARG A 87 2.28 6.28 -13.26
N PHE A 88 2.84 7.40 -13.70
CA PHE A 88 3.39 8.43 -12.80
C PHE A 88 2.97 9.83 -13.25
N SER A 89 2.30 10.54 -12.35
CA SER A 89 1.91 11.94 -12.53
C SER A 89 1.53 12.53 -11.19
N HIS A 90 2.18 13.63 -10.82
CA HIS A 90 1.81 14.39 -9.63
C HIS A 90 0.40 14.96 -9.78
N THR A 91 0.05 15.51 -10.94
CA THR A 91 -1.29 16.04 -11.24
C THR A 91 -2.40 15.01 -11.08
N LEU A 92 -2.27 13.82 -11.71
CA LEU A 92 -3.29 12.78 -11.61
C LEU A 92 -3.33 12.17 -10.20
N SER A 93 -2.18 12.02 -9.53
CA SER A 93 -2.16 11.58 -8.13
C SER A 93 -2.89 12.56 -7.22
N ASN A 94 -2.73 13.87 -7.45
CA ASN A 94 -3.45 14.90 -6.70
C ASN A 94 -4.95 14.89 -6.99
N TYR A 95 -5.36 14.66 -8.24
CA TYR A 95 -6.78 14.48 -8.54
C TYR A 95 -7.37 13.22 -7.91
N ALA A 96 -6.58 12.16 -7.72
CA ALA A 96 -7.02 10.99 -6.97
C ALA A 96 -7.34 11.28 -5.51
N ASN A 97 -6.75 12.34 -4.94
CA ASN A 97 -7.12 12.86 -3.62
C ASN A 97 -8.37 13.76 -3.66
N GLN A 98 -8.90 14.14 -4.83
CA GLN A 98 -10.03 15.07 -5.01
C GLN A 98 -11.27 14.40 -5.63
N CYS A 99 -11.59 13.18 -5.18
CA CYS A 99 -12.73 12.39 -5.69
C CYS A 99 -12.70 12.15 -7.21
N VAL A 100 -11.51 12.05 -7.81
CA VAL A 100 -11.34 11.54 -9.18
C VAL A 100 -10.76 10.14 -9.10
N THR A 101 -11.58 9.13 -9.37
CA THR A 101 -11.13 7.74 -9.38
C THR A 101 -10.24 7.47 -10.58
N MET A 102 -9.07 6.88 -10.35
CA MET A 102 -8.17 6.39 -11.39
C MET A 102 -8.43 4.91 -11.60
N ALA A 103 -8.99 4.54 -12.75
CA ALA A 103 -9.45 3.18 -13.05
C ALA A 103 -8.75 2.62 -14.28
N VAL A 104 -8.39 1.35 -14.24
CA VAL A 104 -7.99 0.56 -15.41
C VAL A 104 -9.06 -0.48 -15.67
N ALA A 105 -9.51 -0.61 -16.91
CA ALA A 105 -10.55 -1.56 -17.28
C ALA A 105 -10.25 -2.25 -18.61
N ASP A 106 -10.69 -3.50 -18.73
CA ASP A 106 -10.66 -4.22 -20.01
C ASP A 106 -11.75 -3.64 -20.94
N ALA A 107 -11.40 -3.33 -22.19
CA ALA A 107 -12.35 -2.80 -23.17
C ALA A 107 -13.52 -3.77 -23.45
N ARG A 108 -13.36 -5.07 -23.15
CA ARG A 108 -14.40 -6.11 -23.29
C ARG A 108 -15.37 -6.17 -22.11
N SER A 109 -15.03 -5.55 -20.98
CA SER A 109 -15.92 -5.47 -19.81
C SER A 109 -17.17 -4.65 -20.12
N THR A 110 -18.21 -4.73 -19.28
CA THR A 110 -19.44 -3.94 -19.45
C THR A 110 -19.17 -2.43 -19.55
N ILE A 111 -18.27 -1.90 -18.71
CA ILE A 111 -17.89 -0.49 -18.75
C ILE A 111 -17.03 -0.18 -19.98
N GLY A 112 -16.17 -1.11 -20.41
CA GLY A 112 -15.40 -1.01 -21.63
C GLY A 112 -16.26 -0.95 -22.89
N GLN A 113 -17.28 -1.80 -22.98
CA GLN A 113 -18.26 -1.76 -24.08
C GLN A 113 -19.06 -0.46 -24.08
N LYS A 114 -19.33 0.13 -22.91
CA LYS A 114 -20.02 1.42 -22.79
C LYS A 114 -19.14 2.60 -23.20
N LEU A 115 -17.87 2.61 -22.81
CA LEU A 115 -17.00 3.80 -22.90
C LEU A 115 -15.96 3.76 -24.03
N ALA A 116 -15.50 2.57 -24.41
CA ALA A 116 -14.35 2.36 -25.30
C ALA A 116 -14.64 1.44 -26.51
N ASN A 117 -15.91 1.12 -26.77
CA ASN A 117 -16.27 0.30 -27.94
C ASN A 117 -15.88 0.98 -29.25
N GLY A 118 -15.15 0.27 -30.10
CA GLY A 118 -14.66 0.77 -31.39
C GLY A 118 -13.46 1.73 -31.30
N GLU A 119 -12.94 2.02 -30.11
CA GLU A 119 -11.78 2.88 -29.93
C GLU A 119 -10.47 2.16 -30.29
N LYS A 120 -9.50 2.93 -30.79
CA LYS A 120 -8.12 2.43 -30.92
C LYS A 120 -7.47 2.51 -29.54
N LEU A 121 -6.99 1.39 -29.02
CA LEU A 121 -6.33 1.34 -27.71
C LEU A 121 -4.83 1.66 -27.84
N PRO A 122 -4.19 2.26 -26.81
CA PRO A 122 -4.77 2.68 -25.53
C PRO A 122 -5.61 3.96 -25.63
N VAL A 123 -6.60 4.11 -24.75
CA VAL A 123 -7.45 5.32 -24.65
C VAL A 123 -7.77 5.60 -23.18
N ALA A 124 -7.88 6.88 -22.81
CA ALA A 124 -8.42 7.28 -21.51
C ALA A 124 -9.76 7.98 -21.68
N VAL A 125 -10.73 7.63 -20.85
CA VAL A 125 -12.09 8.18 -20.89
C VAL A 125 -12.43 8.76 -19.52
N LEU A 126 -12.79 10.04 -19.50
CA LEU A 126 -13.36 10.68 -18.33
C LEU A 126 -14.87 10.47 -18.32
N ALA A 127 -15.40 9.99 -17.21
CA ALA A 127 -16.82 9.66 -17.07
C ALA A 127 -17.38 10.09 -15.71
N THR A 128 -18.70 10.26 -15.66
CA THR A 128 -19.47 10.38 -14.41
C THR A 128 -19.56 9.03 -13.69
N PRO A 129 -19.98 8.99 -12.41
CA PRO A 129 -20.03 7.74 -11.63
C PRO A 129 -20.98 6.67 -12.20
N ASP A 130 -22.05 7.09 -12.89
CA ASP A 130 -22.97 6.22 -13.64
C ASP A 130 -22.43 5.81 -15.02
N GLY A 131 -21.17 6.14 -15.32
CA GLY A 131 -20.45 5.75 -16.52
C GLY A 131 -20.88 6.50 -17.77
N ASN A 132 -21.37 7.74 -17.66
CA ASN A 132 -21.64 8.56 -18.85
C ASN A 132 -20.39 9.32 -19.27
N LEU A 133 -20.19 9.38 -20.58
CA LEU A 133 -19.01 10.00 -21.17
C LEU A 133 -18.97 11.51 -20.91
N VAL A 134 -17.84 11.98 -20.36
CA VAL A 134 -17.53 13.41 -20.21
C VAL A 134 -16.50 13.86 -21.25
N GLY A 135 -15.48 13.05 -21.50
CA GLY A 135 -14.47 13.33 -22.53
C GLY A 135 -13.50 12.17 -22.74
N LYS A 136 -12.65 12.25 -23.78
CA LYS A 136 -11.70 11.20 -24.14
C LYS A 136 -10.33 11.79 -24.50
N ALA A 137 -9.27 11.07 -24.13
CA ALA A 137 -7.91 11.28 -24.59
C ALA A 137 -7.49 10.09 -25.46
N GLN A 138 -7.27 10.37 -26.74
CA GLN A 138 -6.94 9.37 -27.76
C GLN A 138 -5.43 9.16 -27.85
N ASN A 139 -4.98 7.93 -28.10
CA ASN A 139 -3.58 7.69 -28.42
C ASN A 139 -3.19 8.34 -29.76
N ASN A 140 -1.90 8.60 -29.90
CA ASN A 140 -1.26 8.92 -31.15
C ASN A 140 -0.31 7.76 -31.53
N ASN A 141 -0.59 7.09 -32.65
CA ASN A 141 0.20 5.94 -33.13
C ASN A 141 0.39 4.84 -32.07
N GLY A 142 -0.67 4.49 -31.33
CA GLY A 142 -0.63 3.45 -30.30
C GLY A 142 -0.02 3.88 -28.97
N MET A 143 0.34 5.18 -28.82
CA MET A 143 0.89 5.73 -27.58
C MET A 143 -0.05 6.77 -26.98
N LEU A 144 -0.48 6.54 -25.74
CA LEU A 144 -1.21 7.52 -24.94
C LEU A 144 -0.24 8.12 -23.92
N LYS A 145 -0.07 9.45 -23.95
CA LYS A 145 0.82 10.16 -23.05
C LYS A 145 0.06 10.79 -21.90
N VAL A 146 0.73 10.89 -20.75
CA VAL A 146 0.12 11.37 -19.51
C VAL A 146 -0.36 12.82 -19.61
N ASP A 147 0.33 13.69 -20.35
CA ASP A 147 -0.05 15.09 -20.58
C ASP A 147 -1.42 15.21 -21.29
N GLN A 148 -1.77 14.24 -22.15
CA GLN A 148 -3.07 14.20 -22.80
C GLN A 148 -4.19 13.92 -21.80
N VAL A 149 -3.92 13.05 -20.82
CA VAL A 149 -4.88 12.65 -19.77
C VAL A 149 -5.00 13.75 -18.71
N GLU A 150 -3.88 14.33 -18.29
CA GLU A 150 -3.84 15.50 -17.39
C GLU A 150 -4.68 16.63 -17.96
N LYS A 151 -4.44 17.01 -19.23
CA LYS A 151 -5.21 18.07 -19.89
C LYS A 151 -6.70 17.79 -19.96
N LEU A 152 -7.09 16.52 -20.19
CA LEU A 152 -8.51 16.11 -20.20
C LEU A 152 -9.15 16.36 -18.83
N VAL A 153 -8.50 15.91 -17.76
CA VAL A 153 -9.01 16.04 -16.38
C VAL A 153 -9.02 17.51 -15.96
N GLU A 154 -7.93 18.24 -16.17
CA GLU A 154 -7.79 19.66 -15.82
C GLU A 154 -8.87 20.53 -16.49
N THR A 155 -9.15 20.27 -17.77
CA THR A 155 -10.16 21.03 -18.52
C THR A 155 -11.55 20.85 -17.91
N GLU A 156 -11.93 19.61 -17.57
CA GLU A 156 -13.22 19.34 -16.94
C GLU A 156 -13.28 19.88 -15.52
N MET A 157 -12.20 19.72 -14.74
CA MET A 157 -12.11 20.24 -13.37
C MET A 157 -12.26 21.76 -13.34
N LYS A 158 -11.65 22.47 -14.29
CA LYS A 158 -11.82 23.92 -14.46
C LYS A 158 -13.26 24.30 -14.77
N LYS A 159 -13.89 23.63 -15.74
CA LYS A 159 -15.29 23.88 -16.12
C LYS A 159 -16.25 23.66 -14.94
N ARG A 160 -16.05 22.58 -14.17
CA ARG A 160 -16.84 22.30 -12.96
C ARG A 160 -16.61 23.34 -11.88
N LYS A 161 -15.36 23.76 -11.67
CA LYS A 161 -15.03 24.84 -10.72
C LYS A 161 -15.76 26.13 -11.08
N GLU A 162 -15.77 26.53 -12.35
CA GLU A 162 -16.50 27.70 -12.84
C GLU A 162 -18.00 27.59 -12.57
N THR A 163 -18.58 26.40 -12.73
CA THR A 163 -20.00 26.14 -12.40
C THR A 163 -20.27 26.33 -10.90
N VAL A 164 -19.42 25.78 -10.04
CA VAL A 164 -19.54 25.92 -8.59
C VAL A 164 -19.36 27.39 -8.14
N GLU A 165 -18.45 28.13 -8.79
CA GLU A 165 -18.28 29.56 -8.54
C GLU A 165 -19.52 30.38 -8.91
N GLN A 166 -20.18 30.03 -10.01
CA GLN A 166 -21.46 30.65 -10.41
C GLN A 166 -22.57 30.32 -9.40
N GLN A 167 -22.65 29.07 -8.92
CA GLN A 167 -23.59 28.68 -7.87
C GLN A 167 -23.37 29.46 -6.57
N LEU A 168 -22.12 29.60 -6.13
CA LEU A 168 -21.75 30.42 -4.97
C LEU A 168 -22.17 31.88 -5.14
N LYS A 169 -21.92 32.47 -6.32
CA LYS A 169 -22.32 33.84 -6.63
C LYS A 169 -23.84 34.00 -6.59
N ALA A 170 -24.58 33.08 -7.19
CA ALA A 170 -26.04 33.10 -7.18
C ALA A 170 -26.61 32.95 -5.75
N ALA A 171 -26.06 32.05 -4.93
CA ALA A 171 -26.42 31.90 -3.53
C ALA A 171 -26.20 33.19 -2.74
N LYS A 172 -25.09 33.88 -3.00
CA LYS A 172 -24.77 35.17 -2.36
C LYS A 172 -25.75 36.28 -2.73
N GLU A 173 -26.21 36.34 -3.98
CA GLU A 173 -27.22 37.31 -4.39
C GLU A 173 -28.59 37.01 -3.74
N LYS A 174 -28.98 35.74 -3.61
CA LYS A 174 -30.19 35.35 -2.85
C LYS A 174 -30.12 35.79 -1.38
N ALA A 175 -28.97 35.61 -0.73
CA ALA A 175 -28.78 36.05 0.65
C ALA A 175 -28.90 37.58 0.78
N LYS A 176 -28.30 38.34 -0.15
CA LYS A 176 -28.41 39.81 -0.17
C LYS A 176 -29.84 40.31 -0.41
N SER A 177 -30.64 39.58 -1.19
CA SER A 177 -32.05 39.93 -1.42
C SER A 177 -32.98 39.52 -0.27
N GLY A 178 -32.44 38.97 0.82
CA GLY A 178 -33.22 38.49 1.98
C GLY A 178 -33.84 37.10 1.79
N ASP A 179 -33.58 36.43 0.67
CA ASP A 179 -34.03 35.07 0.40
C ASP A 179 -33.06 34.05 1.04
N ASN A 180 -33.02 34.09 2.37
CA ASN A 180 -32.05 33.33 3.16
C ASN A 180 -32.27 31.82 3.07
N GLN A 181 -33.52 31.35 2.94
CA GLN A 181 -33.80 29.91 2.84
C GLN A 181 -33.21 29.30 1.56
N ASN A 182 -33.45 29.94 0.41
CA ASN A 182 -32.90 29.44 -0.85
C ASN A 182 -31.39 29.66 -0.94
N ALA A 183 -30.86 30.72 -0.33
CA ALA A 183 -29.41 30.91 -0.21
C ALA A 183 -28.75 29.77 0.60
N ILE A 184 -29.32 29.41 1.75
CA ILE A 184 -28.84 28.30 2.58
C ILE A 184 -28.85 27.00 1.79
N SER A 185 -29.93 26.70 1.06
CA SER A 185 -30.01 25.50 0.21
C SER A 185 -28.88 25.48 -0.83
N SER A 186 -28.70 26.56 -1.58
CA SER A 186 -27.66 26.64 -2.61
C SER A 186 -26.24 26.58 -2.04
N TYR A 187 -25.98 27.16 -0.85
CA TYR A 187 -24.69 26.99 -0.20
C TYR A 187 -24.44 25.55 0.25
N ARG A 188 -25.46 24.85 0.78
CA ARG A 188 -25.31 23.44 1.16
C ARG A 188 -25.00 22.56 -0.05
N GLU A 189 -25.59 22.83 -1.21
CA GLU A 189 -25.24 22.16 -2.46
C GLU A 189 -23.76 22.35 -2.80
N VAL A 190 -23.21 23.56 -2.66
CA VAL A 190 -21.77 23.79 -2.86
C VAL A 190 -20.94 23.03 -1.84
N VAL A 191 -21.38 22.95 -0.57
CA VAL A 191 -20.69 22.16 0.46
C VAL A 191 -20.64 20.67 0.10
N THR A 192 -21.63 20.13 -0.63
CA THR A 192 -21.56 18.73 -1.10
C THR A 192 -20.39 18.48 -2.06
N GLN A 193 -19.88 19.53 -2.73
CA GLN A 193 -18.73 19.45 -3.64
C GLN A 193 -17.37 19.55 -2.94
N LYS A 194 -17.33 19.52 -1.60
CA LYS A 194 -16.11 19.72 -0.78
C LYS A 194 -14.94 18.80 -1.10
N CYS A 195 -15.18 17.61 -1.65
CA CYS A 195 -14.10 16.71 -2.02
C CYS A 195 -13.35 17.20 -3.27
N MET A 196 -14.09 17.72 -4.26
CA MET A 196 -13.53 18.19 -5.53
C MET A 196 -13.07 19.65 -5.44
N PHE A 197 -13.81 20.48 -4.69
CA PHE A 197 -13.57 21.92 -4.53
C PHE A 197 -13.63 22.35 -3.05
N PRO A 198 -12.69 21.88 -2.21
CA PRO A 198 -12.66 22.21 -0.79
C PRO A 198 -12.56 23.71 -0.51
N ASP A 199 -11.86 24.48 -1.36
CA ASP A 199 -11.79 25.94 -1.28
C ASP A 199 -13.18 26.59 -1.40
N LYS A 200 -13.97 26.15 -2.38
CA LYS A 200 -15.34 26.66 -2.62
C LYS A 200 -16.31 26.22 -1.54
N ALA A 201 -16.21 24.97 -1.08
CA ALA A 201 -17.02 24.50 0.02
C ALA A 201 -16.70 25.25 1.33
N LYS A 202 -15.44 25.58 1.59
CA LYS A 202 -15.03 26.39 2.75
C LYS A 202 -15.63 27.80 2.68
N ASP A 203 -15.67 28.42 1.51
CA ASP A 203 -16.34 29.70 1.31
C ASP A 203 -17.86 29.60 1.53
N ALA A 204 -18.51 28.54 1.04
CA ALA A 204 -19.93 28.29 1.32
C ALA A 204 -20.21 28.11 2.82
N VAL A 205 -19.38 27.36 3.55
CA VAL A 205 -19.51 27.16 5.01
C VAL A 205 -19.40 28.50 5.76
N LYS A 206 -18.49 29.39 5.35
CA LYS A 206 -18.38 30.72 5.96
C LYS A 206 -19.65 31.54 5.77
N GLU A 207 -20.24 31.53 4.57
CA GLU A 207 -21.49 32.25 4.30
C GLU A 207 -22.69 31.62 5.04
N LEU A 208 -22.76 30.29 5.12
CA LEU A 208 -23.77 29.57 5.93
C LEU A 208 -23.71 29.99 7.40
N LYS A 209 -22.51 30.06 8.00
CA LYS A 209 -22.33 30.50 9.39
C LYS A 209 -22.82 31.94 9.61
N LYS A 210 -22.61 32.85 8.63
CA LYS A 210 -23.15 34.23 8.70
C LYS A 210 -24.68 34.29 8.66
N LEU A 211 -25.31 33.32 8.00
CA LEU A 211 -26.76 33.17 7.95
C LEU A 211 -27.35 32.42 9.17
N GLY A 212 -26.54 32.15 10.19
CA GLY A 212 -26.98 31.50 11.43
C GLY A 212 -27.02 29.98 11.38
N VAL A 213 -26.47 29.35 10.33
CA VAL A 213 -26.39 27.89 10.21
C VAL A 213 -25.21 27.36 11.04
N THR A 214 -25.49 26.45 11.98
CA THR A 214 -24.50 25.93 12.95
C THR A 214 -24.17 24.44 12.78
N ASP A 215 -24.98 23.70 12.03
CA ASP A 215 -24.83 22.27 11.74
C ASP A 215 -23.92 21.98 10.52
N VAL A 216 -22.95 22.86 10.25
CA VAL A 216 -22.01 22.73 9.13
C VAL A 216 -20.60 22.52 9.64
N ALA A 217 -20.03 21.34 9.33
CA ALA A 217 -18.67 21.00 9.70
C ALA A 217 -17.64 21.85 8.92
N ASP A 218 -16.47 22.03 9.51
CA ASP A 218 -15.36 22.66 8.81
C ASP A 218 -14.88 21.79 7.65
N VAL A 219 -14.40 22.45 6.60
CA VAL A 219 -13.85 21.80 5.41
C VAL A 219 -12.32 21.91 5.47
N PRO A 220 -11.58 20.80 5.42
CA PRO A 220 -10.11 20.85 5.40
C PRO A 220 -9.61 21.54 4.13
N ASP A 221 -8.37 22.02 4.15
CA ASP A 221 -7.75 22.58 2.96
C ASP A 221 -7.56 21.50 1.89
N GLY A 222 -7.62 21.90 0.61
CA GLY A 222 -7.36 21.03 -0.52
C GLY A 222 -5.95 21.18 -1.06
N ILE A 223 -5.52 20.19 -1.84
CA ILE A 223 -4.21 20.16 -2.48
C ILE A 223 -3.93 21.45 -3.25
N ASN A 224 -2.70 21.93 -3.12
CA ASN A 224 -2.25 23.13 -3.81
C ASN A 224 -1.81 22.81 -5.25
N MET A 225 -2.74 23.00 -6.19
CA MET A 225 -2.50 22.78 -7.61
C MET A 225 -1.80 23.97 -8.32
N ASP A 226 -1.21 24.92 -7.58
CA ASP A 226 -0.38 25.97 -8.20
C ASP A 226 0.87 25.36 -8.83
N PRO A 227 1.17 25.61 -10.13
CA PRO A 227 2.29 24.98 -10.81
C PRO A 227 3.65 25.24 -10.16
N LYS A 228 3.86 26.39 -9.51
CA LYS A 228 5.13 26.69 -8.83
C LYS A 228 5.25 25.90 -7.55
N VAL A 229 4.15 25.78 -6.79
CA VAL A 229 4.11 24.97 -5.56
C VAL A 229 4.34 23.50 -5.90
N MET A 230 3.63 22.96 -6.88
CA MET A 230 3.82 21.58 -7.34
C MET A 230 5.27 21.32 -7.77
N ALA A 231 5.88 22.24 -8.54
CA ALA A 231 7.28 22.10 -8.96
C ALA A 231 8.28 22.13 -7.77
N GLN A 232 7.99 22.89 -6.72
CA GLN A 232 8.81 22.90 -5.51
C GLN A 232 8.70 21.59 -4.74
N VAL A 233 7.48 21.06 -4.61
CA VAL A 233 7.22 19.73 -4.02
C VAL A 233 7.94 18.65 -4.82
N ASP A 234 7.80 18.62 -6.15
CA ASP A 234 8.48 17.67 -7.04
C ASP A 234 10.01 17.72 -6.87
N SER A 235 10.58 18.93 -6.80
CA SER A 235 12.02 19.10 -6.62
C SER A 235 12.48 18.51 -5.28
N ALA A 236 11.74 18.77 -4.20
CA ALA A 236 12.05 18.23 -2.88
C ALA A 236 11.89 16.70 -2.85
N MET A 237 10.80 16.17 -3.40
CA MET A 237 10.54 14.73 -3.46
C MET A 237 11.63 13.98 -4.25
N LYS A 238 12.05 14.50 -5.42
CA LYS A 238 13.13 13.92 -6.21
C LYS A 238 14.48 13.91 -5.47
N LYS A 239 14.82 15.01 -4.80
CA LYS A 239 16.05 15.07 -3.98
C LYS A 239 16.00 14.11 -2.81
N GLY A 240 14.83 13.96 -2.18
CA GLY A 240 14.60 12.98 -1.12
C GLY A 240 14.82 11.56 -1.62
N LEU A 241 14.22 11.19 -2.76
CA LEU A 241 14.36 9.87 -3.37
C LEU A 241 15.80 9.57 -3.77
N GLN A 242 16.50 10.54 -4.38
CA GLN A 242 17.91 10.39 -4.70
C GLN A 242 18.75 10.18 -3.44
N ALA A 243 18.51 10.96 -2.38
CA ALA A 243 19.21 10.79 -1.12
C ALA A 243 18.91 9.43 -0.47
N GLU A 244 17.67 8.94 -0.53
CA GLU A 244 17.30 7.62 -0.03
C GLU A 244 18.00 6.49 -0.81
N ASN A 245 17.99 6.55 -2.14
CA ASN A 245 18.67 5.59 -3.01
C ASN A 245 20.19 5.55 -2.76
N ASP A 246 20.79 6.72 -2.53
CA ASP A 246 22.19 6.84 -2.14
C ASP A 246 22.45 6.52 -0.66
N SER A 247 21.41 6.06 0.06
CA SER A 247 21.43 5.72 1.48
C SER A 247 21.79 6.86 2.44
N ARG A 248 21.62 8.12 2.01
CA ARG A 248 21.74 9.33 2.84
C ARG A 248 20.40 9.64 3.53
N TYR A 249 19.94 8.75 4.39
CA TYR A 249 18.56 8.79 4.93
C TYR A 249 18.21 10.05 5.72
N LEU A 250 19.14 10.65 6.47
CA LEU A 250 18.88 11.91 7.18
C LEU A 250 18.69 13.09 6.22
N GLU A 251 19.33 13.04 5.05
CA GLU A 251 19.11 14.02 3.98
C GLU A 251 17.77 13.76 3.29
N ALA A 252 17.42 12.50 3.04
CA ALA A 252 16.11 12.11 2.54
C ALA A 252 14.97 12.59 3.44
N GLU A 253 15.07 12.38 4.76
CA GLU A 253 14.12 12.87 5.78
C GLU A 253 13.91 14.38 5.65
N ARG A 254 15.00 15.16 5.52
CA ARG A 254 14.93 16.62 5.39
C ARG A 254 14.18 17.05 4.14
N PHE A 255 14.43 16.40 3.00
CA PHE A 255 13.77 16.74 1.74
C PHE A 255 12.30 16.33 1.72
N TYR A 256 11.95 15.15 2.22
CA TYR A 256 10.55 14.76 2.34
C TYR A 256 9.79 15.64 3.35
N ALA A 257 10.41 16.00 4.48
CA ALA A 257 9.84 16.96 5.42
C ALA A 257 9.72 18.38 4.82
N GLN A 258 10.62 18.76 3.91
CA GLN A 258 10.47 19.99 3.14
C GLN A 258 9.27 19.93 2.20
N ALA A 259 9.11 18.84 1.43
CA ALA A 259 7.96 18.63 0.55
C ALA A 259 6.64 18.72 1.32
N HIS A 260 6.55 18.02 2.48
CA HIS A 260 5.38 18.08 3.36
C HIS A 260 5.10 19.50 3.90
N ARG A 261 6.12 20.31 4.19
CA ARG A 261 5.91 21.70 4.65
C ARG A 261 5.41 22.62 3.54
N ILE A 262 5.79 22.35 2.29
CA ILE A 262 5.34 23.13 1.13
C ILE A 262 3.85 22.86 0.86
N ASP A 263 3.45 21.58 0.89
CA ASP A 263 2.06 21.17 0.79
C ASP A 263 1.70 20.13 1.89
N PRO A 264 1.17 20.58 3.05
CA PRO A 264 0.83 19.67 4.14
C PRO A 264 -0.36 18.74 3.87
N VAL A 265 -1.14 19.00 2.82
CA VAL A 265 -2.30 18.18 2.47
C VAL A 265 -1.99 17.14 1.40
N ASP A 266 -0.80 17.18 0.78
CA ASP A 266 -0.29 16.08 -0.04
C ASP A 266 0.17 14.92 0.87
N PRO A 267 -0.44 13.73 0.76
CA PRO A 267 -0.05 12.57 1.57
C PRO A 267 1.26 11.91 1.11
N THR A 268 1.73 12.19 -0.10
CA THR A 268 2.90 11.52 -0.69
C THR A 268 4.18 11.73 0.11
N PRO A 269 4.56 12.97 0.51
CA PRO A 269 5.71 13.17 1.39
C PRO A 269 5.65 12.38 2.70
N LEU A 270 4.46 12.29 3.33
CA LEU A 270 4.28 11.52 4.56
C LEU A 270 4.44 10.01 4.31
N ARG A 271 3.96 9.51 3.18
CA ARG A 271 4.15 8.12 2.77
C ARG A 271 5.62 7.74 2.68
N TYR A 272 6.45 8.57 2.05
CA TYR A 272 7.90 8.35 2.00
C TYR A 272 8.56 8.49 3.37
N LEU A 273 8.17 9.48 4.18
CA LEU A 273 8.67 9.62 5.56
C LEU A 273 8.35 8.40 6.43
N GLY A 274 7.11 7.91 6.39
CA GLY A 274 6.68 6.76 7.16
C GLY A 274 7.47 5.50 6.83
N GLU A 275 7.68 5.23 5.54
CA GLU A 275 8.51 4.11 5.09
C GLU A 275 9.99 4.31 5.43
N LEU A 276 10.54 5.51 5.27
CA LEU A 276 11.92 5.85 5.66
C LEU A 276 12.15 5.59 7.16
N TYR A 277 11.21 6.02 8.02
CA TYR A 277 11.27 5.80 9.45
C TYR A 277 11.16 4.32 9.82
N ARG A 278 10.19 3.61 9.25
CA ARG A 278 9.94 2.20 9.55
C ARG A 278 11.05 1.29 9.06
N HIS A 279 11.55 1.56 7.85
CA HIS A 279 12.42 0.65 7.12
C HIS A 279 13.90 0.97 7.27
N HIS A 280 14.31 2.21 7.06
CA HIS A 280 15.75 2.56 6.98
C HIS A 280 16.30 3.11 8.29
N ILE A 281 15.53 3.94 9.00
CA ILE A 281 15.97 4.61 10.24
C ILE A 281 15.65 3.76 11.49
N GLY A 282 14.55 3.01 11.44
CA GLY A 282 14.05 2.23 12.59
C GLY A 282 13.46 3.10 13.71
N ASP A 283 12.92 4.28 13.37
CA ASP A 283 12.17 5.15 14.27
C ASP A 283 10.68 4.81 14.17
N TRP A 284 10.31 3.70 14.81
CA TRP A 284 8.98 3.09 14.70
C TRP A 284 7.86 3.97 15.28
N ASP A 285 8.18 4.82 16.26
CA ASP A 285 7.21 5.74 16.88
C ASP A 285 6.90 6.91 15.94
N LYS A 286 7.91 7.50 15.28
CA LYS A 286 7.68 8.45 14.20
C LYS A 286 6.92 7.79 13.05
N ALA A 287 7.32 6.59 12.62
CA ALA A 287 6.63 5.87 11.55
C ALA A 287 5.14 5.68 11.85
N ARG A 288 4.80 5.21 13.07
CA ARG A 288 3.41 5.05 13.51
C ARG A 288 2.64 6.37 13.48
N THR A 289 3.24 7.43 14.01
CA THR A 289 2.63 8.77 14.03
C THR A 289 2.34 9.25 12.61
N THR A 290 3.32 9.12 11.71
CA THR A 290 3.20 9.50 10.30
C THR A 290 2.13 8.68 9.56
N PHE A 291 2.08 7.36 9.75
CA PHE A 291 1.04 6.53 9.12
C PHE A 291 -0.35 6.85 9.66
N ASN A 292 -0.51 7.09 10.96
CA ASN A 292 -1.78 7.53 11.52
C ASN A 292 -2.22 8.89 10.96
N GLN A 293 -1.27 9.81 10.71
CA GLN A 293 -1.57 11.09 10.07
C GLN A 293 -2.15 10.89 8.67
N ILE A 294 -1.57 10.01 7.85
CA ILE A 294 -2.10 9.65 6.51
C ILE A 294 -3.53 9.11 6.61
N LEU A 295 -3.81 8.23 7.57
CA LEU A 295 -5.16 7.65 7.72
C LEU A 295 -6.20 8.64 8.25
N SER A 296 -5.76 9.73 8.90
CA SER A 296 -6.62 10.80 9.43
C SER A 296 -6.94 11.92 8.43
N MET A 297 -6.25 11.96 7.29
CA MET A 297 -6.45 12.96 6.24
C MET A 297 -7.14 12.36 5.01
N ASN A 298 -7.55 13.23 4.09
CA ASN A 298 -8.00 12.79 2.77
C ASN A 298 -6.76 12.42 1.95
N ALA A 299 -6.48 11.12 1.87
CA ALA A 299 -5.29 10.57 1.21
C ALA A 299 -5.70 9.57 0.12
N ASP A 300 -4.88 9.49 -0.92
CA ASP A 300 -5.08 8.59 -2.04
C ASP A 300 -4.99 7.11 -1.59
N PRO A 301 -5.59 6.17 -2.36
CA PRO A 301 -5.62 4.76 -1.98
C PRO A 301 -4.24 4.12 -1.79
N ILE A 302 -3.22 4.54 -2.55
CA ILE A 302 -1.86 4.02 -2.41
C ILE A 302 -1.29 4.44 -1.05
N SER A 303 -1.42 5.72 -0.68
CA SER A 303 -0.93 6.23 0.59
C SER A 303 -1.63 5.61 1.79
N ARG A 304 -2.95 5.41 1.71
CA ARG A 304 -3.72 4.73 2.75
C ARG A 304 -3.31 3.26 2.89
N ALA A 305 -3.17 2.55 1.76
CA ALA A 305 -2.73 1.15 1.77
C ALA A 305 -1.34 0.99 2.38
N VAL A 306 -0.39 1.88 2.08
CA VAL A 306 0.95 1.84 2.70
C VAL A 306 0.92 2.18 4.17
N ALA A 307 0.11 3.14 4.60
CA ALA A 307 -0.06 3.41 6.02
C ALA A 307 -0.62 2.21 6.79
N LEU A 308 -1.63 1.53 6.24
CA LEU A 308 -2.18 0.29 6.81
C LEU A 308 -1.14 -0.83 6.87
N HIS A 309 -0.37 -1.03 5.80
CA HIS A 309 0.73 -2.01 5.74
C HIS A 309 1.80 -1.72 6.80
N GLY A 310 2.27 -0.48 6.87
CA GLY A 310 3.30 -0.05 7.79
C GLY A 310 2.87 -0.22 9.25
N LEU A 311 1.63 0.17 9.59
CA LEU A 311 1.02 -0.09 10.90
C LEU A 311 0.85 -1.58 11.18
N GLY A 312 0.50 -2.38 10.18
CA GLY A 312 0.42 -3.84 10.28
C GLY A 312 1.77 -4.45 10.67
N LYS A 313 2.85 -4.09 9.96
CA LYS A 313 4.23 -4.50 10.29
C LYS A 313 4.62 -4.09 11.70
N ILE A 314 4.39 -2.83 12.07
CA ILE A 314 4.68 -2.33 13.42
C ILE A 314 3.95 -3.16 14.48
N THR A 315 2.67 -3.43 14.26
CA THR A 315 1.80 -4.16 15.21
C THR A 315 2.24 -5.63 15.36
N ILE A 316 2.68 -6.27 14.26
CA ILE A 316 3.27 -7.63 14.29
C ILE A 316 4.55 -7.65 15.14
N HIS A 317 5.43 -6.66 14.98
CA HIS A 317 6.67 -6.54 15.78
C HIS A 317 6.43 -6.26 17.26
N GLU A 318 5.21 -5.89 17.65
CA GLU A 318 4.78 -5.72 19.03
C GLU A 318 4.07 -6.95 19.59
N GLY A 319 3.91 -8.00 18.77
CA GLY A 319 3.33 -9.28 19.16
C GLY A 319 1.81 -9.38 18.97
N ASP A 320 1.12 -8.33 18.50
CA ASP A 320 -0.32 -8.39 18.18
C ASP A 320 -0.53 -8.83 16.72
N PHE A 321 -0.23 -10.11 16.47
CA PHE A 321 -0.25 -10.71 15.14
C PHE A 321 -1.62 -10.62 14.46
N LYS A 322 -2.72 -10.84 15.21
CA LYS A 322 -4.08 -10.83 14.64
C LYS A 322 -4.47 -9.44 14.16
N LYS A 323 -4.21 -8.41 14.96
CA LYS A 323 -4.46 -7.03 14.54
C LYS A 323 -3.57 -6.63 13.37
N GLY A 324 -2.29 -7.03 13.42
CA GLY A 324 -1.34 -6.82 12.33
C GLY A 324 -1.78 -7.45 11.01
N LEU A 325 -2.29 -8.69 11.04
CA LEU A 325 -2.87 -9.37 9.89
C LEU A 325 -4.05 -8.59 9.31
N HIS A 326 -5.01 -8.19 10.15
CA HIS A 326 -6.18 -7.43 9.67
C HIS A 326 -5.78 -6.10 9.02
N LEU A 327 -4.80 -5.39 9.57
CA LEU A 327 -4.25 -4.18 8.94
C LEU A 327 -3.63 -4.46 7.57
N MET A 328 -2.95 -5.60 7.42
CA MET A 328 -2.36 -6.03 6.15
C MET A 328 -3.42 -6.45 5.12
N GLU A 329 -4.50 -7.11 5.56
CA GLU A 329 -5.65 -7.45 4.73
C GLU A 329 -6.40 -6.19 4.28
N ASP A 330 -6.57 -5.21 5.16
CA ASP A 330 -7.21 -3.95 4.83
C ASP A 330 -6.34 -3.11 3.89
N SER A 331 -5.01 -3.18 4.03
CA SER A 331 -4.06 -2.58 3.07
C SER A 331 -4.32 -3.05 1.64
N VAL A 332 -4.39 -4.37 1.40
CA VAL A 332 -4.58 -4.90 0.03
C VAL A 332 -6.01 -4.73 -0.50
N LYS A 333 -7.00 -4.55 0.39
CA LYS A 333 -8.37 -4.15 0.00
C LYS A 333 -8.42 -2.69 -0.44
N GLU A 334 -7.67 -1.82 0.24
CA GLU A 334 -7.57 -0.40 -0.10
C GLU A 334 -6.86 -0.21 -1.45
N TYR A 335 -5.66 -0.79 -1.59
CA TYR A 335 -4.92 -0.80 -2.85
C TYR A 335 -4.00 -2.04 -2.92
N PRO A 336 -3.99 -2.79 -4.04
CA PRO A 336 -3.08 -3.93 -4.22
C PRO A 336 -1.61 -3.50 -4.20
N LEU A 337 -0.87 -3.96 -3.19
CA LEU A 337 0.57 -3.70 -3.06
C LEU A 337 1.33 -5.03 -3.06
N ALA A 338 2.32 -5.17 -3.93
CA ALA A 338 3.17 -6.37 -3.97
C ALA A 338 3.85 -6.62 -2.62
N LEU A 339 4.31 -5.56 -1.94
CA LEU A 339 4.89 -5.66 -0.59
C LEU A 339 3.91 -6.17 0.47
N ALA A 340 2.64 -5.77 0.41
CA ALA A 340 1.63 -6.24 1.36
C ALA A 340 1.25 -7.69 1.12
N TYR A 341 1.10 -8.09 -0.15
CA TYR A 341 0.89 -9.50 -0.49
C TYR A 341 2.06 -10.39 -0.08
N ARG A 342 3.32 -9.95 -0.25
CA ARG A 342 4.48 -10.68 0.26
C ARG A 342 4.39 -10.89 1.78
N ASN A 343 4.06 -9.87 2.55
CA ASN A 343 3.95 -10.03 4.00
C ASN A 343 2.76 -10.89 4.44
N LEU A 344 1.64 -10.86 3.69
CA LEU A 344 0.55 -11.82 3.89
C LEU A 344 1.01 -13.26 3.59
N ALA A 345 1.81 -13.47 2.54
CA ALA A 345 2.37 -14.79 2.24
C ALA A 345 3.29 -15.30 3.37
N VAL A 346 4.17 -14.43 3.91
CA VAL A 346 5.02 -14.76 5.06
C VAL A 346 4.19 -15.16 6.27
N TYR A 347 3.14 -14.38 6.58
CA TYR A 347 2.24 -14.69 7.68
C TYR A 347 1.58 -16.07 7.51
N TRP A 348 0.97 -16.35 6.35
CA TRP A 348 0.28 -17.62 6.17
C TRP A 348 1.24 -18.81 6.10
N ASN A 349 2.47 -18.61 5.62
CA ASN A 349 3.51 -19.61 5.67
C ASN A 349 3.94 -19.94 7.11
N SER A 350 4.04 -18.93 7.98
CA SER A 350 4.36 -19.16 9.40
C SER A 350 3.23 -19.91 10.12
N GLU A 351 1.98 -19.70 9.72
CA GLU A 351 0.81 -20.46 10.20
C GLU A 351 0.69 -21.87 9.57
N GLY A 352 1.56 -22.23 8.63
CA GLY A 352 1.54 -23.51 7.92
C GLY A 352 0.45 -23.63 6.84
N ASP A 353 -0.28 -22.57 6.52
CA ASP A 353 -1.26 -22.51 5.44
C ASP A 353 -0.56 -22.20 4.11
N LEU A 354 0.13 -23.23 3.57
CA LEU A 354 0.91 -23.12 2.33
C LEU A 354 0.06 -22.68 1.13
N ALA A 355 -1.22 -23.09 1.10
CA ALA A 355 -2.13 -22.72 0.02
C ALA A 355 -2.39 -21.20 -0.01
N LYS A 356 -2.58 -20.57 1.15
CA LYS A 356 -2.68 -19.10 1.23
C LYS A 356 -1.35 -18.40 1.00
N ALA A 357 -0.25 -18.97 1.48
CA ALA A 357 1.08 -18.43 1.21
C ALA A 357 1.36 -18.35 -0.30
N ASP A 358 1.07 -19.43 -1.03
CA ASP A 358 1.20 -19.49 -2.49
C ASP A 358 0.22 -18.52 -3.19
N PHE A 359 -1.03 -18.45 -2.72
CA PHE A 359 -2.02 -17.50 -3.25
C PHE A 359 -1.50 -16.06 -3.19
N TYR A 360 -1.02 -15.61 -2.03
CA TYR A 360 -0.52 -14.25 -1.87
C TYR A 360 0.83 -14.01 -2.56
N THR A 361 1.69 -15.04 -2.65
CA THR A 361 2.93 -14.97 -3.44
C THR A 361 2.61 -14.71 -4.92
N ASN A 362 1.64 -15.44 -5.48
CA ASN A 362 1.19 -15.24 -6.85
C ASN A 362 0.56 -13.86 -7.05
N LYS A 363 -0.19 -13.34 -6.07
CA LYS A 363 -0.73 -11.97 -6.12
C LYS A 363 0.36 -10.89 -6.17
N ALA A 364 1.48 -11.08 -5.47
CA ALA A 364 2.62 -10.16 -5.59
C ALA A 364 3.25 -10.23 -6.99
N LEU A 365 3.44 -11.43 -7.54
CA LEU A 365 3.96 -11.63 -8.89
C LEU A 365 3.03 -11.08 -9.99
N GLU A 366 1.71 -11.13 -9.81
CA GLU A 366 0.75 -10.54 -10.76
C GLU A 366 0.91 -9.02 -10.90
N ILE A 367 1.29 -8.32 -9.82
CA ILE A 367 1.49 -6.86 -9.83
C ILE A 367 2.80 -6.50 -10.55
N GLU A 368 3.87 -7.21 -10.22
CA GLU A 368 5.24 -6.92 -10.64
C GLU A 368 5.95 -8.23 -11.07
N PRO A 369 5.58 -8.81 -12.23
CA PRO A 369 6.02 -10.16 -12.63
C PRO A 369 7.49 -10.25 -13.05
N HIS A 370 8.12 -9.12 -13.32
CA HIS A 370 9.52 -9.03 -13.75
C HIS A 370 10.42 -8.36 -12.72
N ASP A 371 9.88 -8.00 -11.55
CA ASP A 371 10.70 -7.50 -10.46
C ASP A 371 11.55 -8.66 -9.90
N SER A 372 12.88 -8.51 -10.00
CA SER A 372 13.84 -9.45 -9.42
C SER A 372 13.55 -9.73 -7.95
N PHE A 373 13.09 -8.74 -7.20
CA PHE A 373 12.83 -8.92 -5.77
C PHE A 373 11.64 -9.85 -5.53
N ASN A 374 10.51 -9.65 -6.21
CA ASN A 374 9.35 -10.53 -6.14
C ASN A 374 9.66 -11.95 -6.63
N LEU A 375 10.49 -12.09 -7.66
CA LEU A 375 10.95 -13.40 -8.14
C LEU A 375 11.79 -14.15 -7.08
N ILE A 376 12.74 -13.47 -6.43
CA ILE A 376 13.56 -14.05 -5.35
C ILE A 376 12.69 -14.38 -4.14
N PHE A 377 11.75 -13.50 -3.79
CA PHE A 377 10.80 -13.75 -2.71
C PHE A 377 10.00 -15.03 -2.98
N ALA A 378 9.39 -15.16 -4.16
CA ALA A 378 8.66 -16.37 -4.54
C ALA A 378 9.55 -17.62 -4.54
N ALA A 379 10.80 -17.50 -5.00
CA ALA A 379 11.78 -18.58 -4.95
C ALA A 379 12.07 -19.06 -3.51
N ALA A 380 12.03 -18.17 -2.51
CA ALA A 380 12.20 -18.55 -1.12
C ALA A 380 11.10 -19.48 -0.59
N PHE A 381 9.87 -19.42 -1.11
CA PHE A 381 8.80 -20.37 -0.74
C PHE A 381 8.88 -21.65 -1.59
N LYS A 382 9.27 -21.53 -2.86
CA LYS A 382 9.50 -22.68 -3.76
C LYS A 382 10.59 -23.62 -3.25
N ALA A 383 11.65 -23.09 -2.65
CA ALA A 383 12.77 -23.87 -2.14
C ALA A 383 12.33 -24.95 -1.14
N GLY A 384 11.35 -24.64 -0.29
CA GLY A 384 10.83 -25.55 0.76
C GLY A 384 9.73 -26.47 0.26
N ASN A 385 9.13 -26.17 -0.89
CA ASN A 385 8.00 -26.88 -1.47
C ASN A 385 8.40 -27.80 -2.64
N GLY A 386 9.61 -28.38 -2.60
CA GLY A 386 10.08 -29.38 -3.57
C GLY A 386 10.59 -28.82 -4.91
N HIS A 387 10.70 -27.49 -5.06
CA HIS A 387 11.17 -26.83 -6.28
C HIS A 387 12.57 -26.21 -6.10
N GLY A 388 13.46 -26.95 -5.45
CA GLY A 388 14.77 -26.44 -5.01
C GLY A 388 15.70 -26.02 -6.13
N ASP A 389 15.72 -26.74 -7.26
CA ASP A 389 16.58 -26.41 -8.41
C ASP A 389 16.18 -25.09 -9.08
N GLU A 390 14.88 -24.82 -9.20
CA GLU A 390 14.36 -23.56 -9.74
C GLU A 390 14.75 -22.39 -8.81
N ALA A 391 14.53 -22.57 -7.50
CA ALA A 391 14.88 -21.57 -6.50
C ALA A 391 16.39 -21.27 -6.47
N LEU A 392 17.23 -22.31 -6.58
CA LEU A 392 18.69 -22.16 -6.62
C LEU A 392 19.15 -21.40 -7.87
N LYS A 393 18.52 -21.64 -9.03
CA LYS A 393 18.82 -20.89 -10.25
C LYS A 393 18.52 -19.40 -10.07
N ILE A 394 17.33 -19.06 -9.59
CA ILE A 394 16.93 -17.67 -9.33
C ILE A 394 17.88 -17.01 -8.33
N ALA A 395 18.25 -17.72 -7.26
CA ALA A 395 19.18 -17.21 -6.26
C ALA A 395 20.56 -16.88 -6.84
N LYS A 396 21.11 -17.75 -7.69
CA LYS A 396 22.41 -17.53 -8.35
C LYS A 396 22.39 -16.34 -9.32
N GLU A 397 21.32 -16.21 -10.10
CA GLU A 397 21.17 -15.13 -11.08
C GLU A 397 21.05 -13.75 -10.42
N ASN A 398 20.60 -13.69 -9.17
CA ASN A 398 20.35 -12.45 -8.45
C ASN A 398 21.24 -12.25 -7.21
N GLU A 399 22.34 -13.02 -7.09
CA GLU A 399 23.14 -13.04 -5.86
C GLU A 399 23.79 -11.68 -5.53
N SER A 400 24.08 -10.86 -6.55
CA SER A 400 24.64 -9.51 -6.40
C SER A 400 23.65 -8.48 -5.86
N LEU A 401 22.35 -8.79 -5.81
CA LEU A 401 21.32 -7.87 -5.35
C LEU A 401 21.37 -7.76 -3.82
N LEU A 402 22.09 -6.75 -3.32
CA LEU A 402 22.30 -6.52 -1.90
C LEU A 402 20.98 -6.46 -1.08
N PRO A 403 19.92 -5.76 -1.51
CA PRO A 403 18.66 -5.74 -0.77
C PRO A 403 17.95 -7.10 -0.65
N ALA A 404 18.26 -8.06 -1.52
CA ALA A 404 17.64 -9.38 -1.51
C ALA A 404 18.39 -10.40 -0.62
N SER A 405 19.41 -9.96 0.12
CA SER A 405 20.28 -10.84 0.93
C SER A 405 19.52 -11.73 1.90
N TYR A 406 18.50 -11.20 2.59
CA TYR A 406 17.65 -11.99 3.48
C TYR A 406 16.92 -13.12 2.75
N ASN A 407 16.25 -12.82 1.63
CA ASN A 407 15.48 -13.82 0.88
C ASN A 407 16.40 -14.84 0.18
N LEU A 408 17.57 -14.41 -0.30
CA LEU A 408 18.60 -15.32 -0.79
C LEU A 408 19.07 -16.27 0.32
N ALA A 409 19.31 -15.74 1.53
CA ALA A 409 19.66 -16.58 2.67
C ALA A 409 18.55 -17.60 2.99
N ALA A 410 17.27 -17.20 2.91
CA ALA A 410 16.13 -18.08 3.12
C ALA A 410 16.14 -19.25 2.12
N ILE A 411 16.38 -18.98 0.84
CA ILE A 411 16.53 -20.02 -0.20
C ILE A 411 17.65 -20.99 0.19
N TYR A 412 18.86 -20.49 0.47
CA TYR A 412 19.99 -21.34 0.82
C TYR A 412 19.78 -22.14 2.11
N ALA A 413 19.10 -21.57 3.12
CA ALA A 413 18.78 -22.24 4.37
C ALA A 413 17.82 -23.43 4.15
N GLN A 414 16.80 -23.24 3.30
CA GLN A 414 15.84 -24.28 2.96
C GLN A 414 16.45 -25.38 2.09
N LEU A 415 17.45 -25.05 1.27
CA LEU A 415 18.25 -26.02 0.51
C LEU A 415 19.34 -26.72 1.34
N GLY A 416 19.41 -26.47 2.65
CA GLY A 416 20.39 -27.08 3.55
C GLY A 416 21.80 -26.50 3.47
N GLN A 417 22.02 -25.42 2.72
CA GLN A 417 23.32 -24.74 2.56
C GLN A 417 23.51 -23.70 3.68
N LYS A 418 23.71 -24.19 4.91
CA LYS A 418 23.69 -23.38 6.14
C LYS A 418 24.76 -22.30 6.16
N GLU A 419 25.99 -22.62 5.77
CA GLU A 419 27.12 -21.69 5.78
C GLU A 419 26.86 -20.51 4.84
N LYS A 420 26.29 -20.80 3.66
CA LYS A 420 25.92 -19.78 2.68
C LYS A 420 24.78 -18.90 3.17
N ALA A 421 23.77 -19.49 3.79
CA ALA A 421 22.66 -18.75 4.38
C ALA A 421 23.13 -17.79 5.48
N VAL A 422 23.97 -18.25 6.41
CA VAL A 422 24.55 -17.41 7.48
C VAL A 422 25.42 -16.29 6.90
N ALA A 423 26.20 -16.56 5.84
CA ALA A 423 27.00 -15.53 5.17
C ALA A 423 26.12 -14.43 4.54
N LEU A 424 25.01 -14.81 3.90
CA LEU A 424 24.07 -13.86 3.30
C LEU A 424 23.27 -13.09 4.35
N LEU A 425 22.89 -13.71 5.47
CA LEU A 425 22.32 -12.99 6.61
C LEU A 425 23.31 -11.99 7.20
N LYS A 426 24.60 -12.34 7.27
CA LYS A 426 25.63 -11.40 7.72
C LYS A 426 25.75 -10.21 6.75
N ARG A 427 25.72 -10.48 5.45
CA ARG A 427 25.68 -9.42 4.41
C ARG A 427 24.45 -8.52 4.59
N HIS A 428 23.28 -9.11 4.82
CA HIS A 428 22.05 -8.38 5.10
C HIS A 428 22.20 -7.47 6.32
N PHE A 429 22.54 -8.04 7.47
CA PHE A 429 22.57 -7.28 8.72
C PHE A 429 23.70 -6.25 8.81
N PHE A 430 24.85 -6.47 8.18
CA PHE A 430 26.04 -5.65 8.43
C PHE A 430 26.59 -4.90 7.21
N GLU A 431 26.17 -5.25 5.99
CA GLU A 431 26.55 -4.53 4.76
C GLU A 431 25.37 -3.75 4.18
N TYR A 432 24.18 -4.34 4.17
CA TYR A 432 22.95 -3.66 3.74
C TYR A 432 22.38 -2.78 4.85
N GLU A 433 22.11 -3.36 6.03
CA GLU A 433 21.48 -2.65 7.13
C GLU A 433 22.41 -1.69 7.85
N ARG A 434 22.01 -0.41 7.89
CA ARG A 434 22.84 0.68 8.41
C ARG A 434 22.53 1.03 9.86
N TYR A 435 21.28 0.87 10.30
CA TYR A 435 20.82 1.30 11.61
C TYR A 435 20.67 0.12 12.55
N LYS A 436 21.26 0.24 13.75
CA LYS A 436 21.18 -0.81 14.78
C LYS A 436 19.73 -1.13 15.16
N SER A 437 18.86 -0.13 15.20
CA SER A 437 17.42 -0.26 15.48
C SER A 437 16.71 -1.17 14.49
N VAL A 438 16.98 -1.00 13.20
CA VAL A 438 16.42 -1.85 12.12
C VAL A 438 17.02 -3.25 12.22
N ARG A 439 18.35 -3.35 12.26
CA ARG A 439 19.07 -4.62 12.38
C ARG A 439 18.58 -5.49 13.54
N ALA A 440 18.34 -4.90 14.71
CA ALA A 440 17.85 -5.63 15.88
C ALA A 440 16.47 -6.27 15.65
N LYS A 441 15.60 -5.61 14.88
CA LYS A 441 14.27 -6.12 14.50
C LYS A 441 14.38 -7.23 13.47
N GLU A 442 15.19 -7.04 12.44
CA GLU A 442 15.35 -8.06 11.38
C GLU A 442 16.11 -9.30 11.86
N MET A 443 17.07 -9.15 12.79
CA MET A 443 17.66 -10.29 13.50
C MET A 443 16.60 -11.06 14.30
N MET A 444 15.63 -10.35 14.88
CA MET A 444 14.52 -11.01 15.57
C MET A 444 13.57 -11.69 14.59
N GLU A 445 13.25 -11.06 13.45
CA GLU A 445 12.49 -11.69 12.36
C GLU A 445 13.17 -13.00 11.93
N ALA A 446 14.48 -12.98 11.63
CA ALA A 446 15.21 -14.18 11.22
C ALA A 446 15.16 -15.31 12.26
N ARG A 447 15.15 -14.99 13.56
CA ARG A 447 15.07 -15.98 14.65
C ARG A 447 13.70 -16.68 14.71
N VAL A 448 12.62 -16.00 14.33
CA VAL A 448 11.26 -16.55 14.40
C VAL A 448 10.75 -17.06 13.05
N ASP A 449 11.30 -16.59 11.95
CA ASP A 449 10.92 -16.97 10.59
C ASP A 449 11.13 -18.49 10.37
N ILE A 450 10.11 -19.13 9.81
CA ILE A 450 10.09 -20.58 9.57
C ILE A 450 11.10 -20.98 8.49
N VAL A 451 11.43 -20.07 7.57
CA VAL A 451 12.41 -20.33 6.50
C VAL A 451 13.82 -20.58 7.04
N PHE A 452 14.11 -20.13 8.27
CA PHE A 452 15.38 -20.33 8.97
C PHE A 452 15.30 -21.37 10.10
N ALA A 453 14.23 -22.18 10.17
CA ALA A 453 14.07 -23.19 11.21
C ALA A 453 15.29 -24.13 11.33
N SER A 454 15.94 -24.46 10.20
CA SER A 454 17.14 -25.31 10.16
C SER A 454 18.40 -24.70 10.78
N LEU A 455 18.38 -23.38 11.03
CA LEU A 455 19.49 -22.59 11.59
C LEU A 455 19.31 -22.22 13.07
N ARG A 456 18.12 -22.42 13.66
CA ARG A 456 17.80 -21.91 15.02
C ARG A 456 18.78 -22.35 16.12
N ASN A 457 19.34 -23.55 16.00
CA ASN A 457 20.33 -24.11 16.93
C ASN A 457 21.78 -24.01 16.41
N ASP A 458 21.99 -23.42 15.24
CA ASP A 458 23.32 -23.22 14.68
C ASP A 458 24.08 -22.14 15.47
N LYS A 459 25.30 -22.45 15.90
CA LYS A 459 26.09 -21.55 16.75
C LYS A 459 26.44 -20.24 16.04
N ALA A 460 26.72 -20.29 14.74
CA ALA A 460 27.07 -19.10 13.98
C ALA A 460 25.82 -18.22 13.77
N PHE A 461 24.66 -18.82 13.49
CA PHE A 461 23.40 -18.09 13.40
C PHE A 461 22.99 -17.42 14.73
N MET A 462 23.10 -18.15 15.84
CA MET A 462 22.80 -17.60 17.17
C MET A 462 23.71 -16.41 17.51
N ALA A 463 25.02 -16.56 17.27
CA ALA A 463 26.00 -15.49 17.47
C ALA A 463 25.75 -14.29 16.53
N LEU A 464 25.40 -14.55 15.27
CA LEU A 464 25.10 -13.50 14.29
C LEU A 464 23.89 -12.66 14.72
N THR A 465 22.89 -13.29 15.32
CA THR A 465 21.61 -12.66 15.69
C THR A 465 21.54 -12.24 17.16
N ASP A 466 22.64 -12.24 17.91
CA ASP A 466 22.67 -11.93 19.34
C ASP A 466 22.13 -10.53 19.70
N GLY A 467 22.21 -9.60 18.73
CA GLY A 467 21.63 -8.26 18.85
C GLY A 467 20.12 -8.16 18.60
N ALA A 468 19.41 -9.28 18.46
CA ALA A 468 17.95 -9.29 18.28
C ALA A 468 17.22 -8.65 19.48
N ASP A 469 16.11 -7.95 19.22
CA ASP A 469 15.40 -7.19 20.25
C ASP A 469 14.64 -8.05 21.29
N GLY A 470 14.50 -9.36 21.04
CA GLY A 470 13.89 -10.31 21.96
C GLY A 470 12.39 -10.15 22.17
N ARG A 471 11.68 -9.36 21.35
CA ARG A 471 10.26 -9.03 21.60
C ARG A 471 9.28 -10.12 21.18
N LEU A 472 9.68 -10.98 20.24
CA LEU A 472 8.83 -12.06 19.72
C LEU A 472 9.15 -13.39 20.42
N PRO A 473 8.16 -14.27 20.62
CA PRO A 473 8.45 -15.60 21.13
C PRO A 473 9.20 -16.43 20.08
N ILE A 474 10.22 -17.17 20.51
CA ILE A 474 10.91 -18.13 19.62
C ILE A 474 9.98 -19.33 19.40
N PRO A 475 9.67 -19.70 18.14
CA PRO A 475 8.85 -20.87 17.87
C PRO A 475 9.54 -22.12 18.41
N MET A 476 8.82 -22.93 19.19
CA MET A 476 9.29 -24.27 19.51
C MET A 476 9.42 -25.06 18.22
N ASN A 477 10.52 -25.80 18.05
CA ASN A 477 10.73 -26.63 16.87
C ASN A 477 9.59 -27.63 16.74
N GLN A 478 8.59 -27.31 15.93
CA GLN A 478 7.62 -28.29 15.47
C GLN A 478 8.38 -29.15 14.45
N HIS A 479 8.67 -30.38 14.83
CA HIS A 479 9.01 -31.39 13.84
C HIS A 479 7.86 -31.41 12.82
N PRO A 480 8.11 -31.27 11.51
CA PRO A 480 7.07 -31.56 10.54
C PRO A 480 6.57 -32.98 10.85
N ALA A 481 5.28 -33.10 11.13
CA ALA A 481 4.67 -34.41 11.27
C ALA A 481 5.02 -35.18 10.01
N ASN A 482 5.82 -36.25 10.18
CA ASN A 482 6.13 -37.18 9.11
C ASN A 482 4.81 -37.57 8.46
N GLY A 483 4.55 -37.04 7.26
CA GLY A 483 3.61 -37.60 6.30
C GLY A 483 4.16 -38.91 5.78
N GLY A 484 4.29 -39.89 6.68
CA GLY A 484 4.69 -41.25 6.42
C GLY A 484 3.73 -42.15 7.19
N GLY A 485 2.64 -42.53 6.53
CA GLY A 485 1.53 -43.22 7.16
C GLY A 485 0.67 -44.02 6.20
N ARG A 486 1.28 -45.08 5.64
CA ARG A 486 0.73 -46.23 4.90
C ARG A 486 0.42 -46.06 3.42
#